data_AF-A0AAW9KM82-F1
#
_entry.id   AF-A0AAW9KM82-F1
#
_cell.length_a   1.000
_cell.length_b   1.000
_cell.length_c   1.000
_cell.angle_alpha   90.00
_cell.angle_beta   90.00
_cell.angle_gamma   90.00
#
_symmetry.space_group_name_H-M   'P 1'
#
loop_
_entity.id
_entity.type
_entity.pdbx_description
1 polymer ?
#
loop_
_entity_poly.entity_id
_entity_poly.type
_entity_poly.pdbx_seq_one_letter_code
_entity_poly.pdbx_strand_id
1 'polypeptide(L)'
;DLLLRHRSLLDVLSKYGQSDASVNRAVTKAITECGCLEVHAKRQPYKEEMDIQEAKHSMESHVQGHLCENCKDVIRTELGKHIFYMSALCKLGVLISIPPLFM
;
A
#
# COMPACT_ATOMS: atom_id res chain seq x y z
N ASP A 1 -1.91 -26.12 1.95
CA ASP A 1 -3.37 -26.18 1.75
C ASP A 1 -4.09 -24.91 1.33
N LEU A 2 -3.79 -23.69 1.82
CA LEU A 2 -4.59 -22.50 1.44
C LEU A 2 -4.59 -22.17 -0.07
N LEU A 3 -3.48 -22.37 -0.78
CA LEU A 3 -3.39 -22.17 -2.23
C LEU A 3 -4.12 -23.25 -3.06
N LEU A 4 -4.51 -24.39 -2.44
CA LEU A 4 -5.24 -25.44 -3.16
C LEU A 4 -6.73 -25.11 -3.33
N ARG A 5 -7.27 -24.15 -2.56
CA ARG A 5 -8.68 -23.75 -2.60
C ARG A 5 -8.98 -22.59 -3.55
N HIS A 6 -7.98 -21.75 -3.86
CA HIS A 6 -8.12 -20.58 -4.72
C HIS A 6 -7.48 -20.83 -6.10
N ARG A 7 -7.97 -21.85 -6.83
CA ARG A 7 -7.52 -22.16 -8.21
C ARG A 7 -8.08 -21.20 -9.25
N SER A 8 -9.22 -20.56 -8.95
CA SER A 8 -9.85 -19.61 -9.87
C SER A 8 -9.12 -18.28 -9.80
N LEU A 9 -8.63 -17.81 -10.96
CA LEU A 9 -8.07 -16.47 -11.11
C LEU A 9 -9.05 -15.40 -10.61
N LEU A 10 -10.34 -15.52 -10.95
CA LEU A 10 -11.36 -14.55 -10.58
C LEU A 10 -11.54 -14.46 -9.06
N ASP A 11 -11.42 -15.58 -8.36
CA ASP A 11 -11.52 -15.63 -6.90
C ASP A 11 -10.29 -14.98 -6.24
N VAL A 12 -9.08 -15.26 -6.75
CA VAL A 12 -7.88 -14.57 -6.28
C VAL A 12 -7.94 -13.07 -6.56
N LEU A 13 -8.42 -12.64 -7.74
CA LEU A 13 -8.61 -11.22 -8.07
C LEU A 13 -9.61 -10.54 -7.14
N SER A 14 -10.74 -11.19 -6.86
CA SER A 14 -11.75 -10.69 -5.92
C SER A 14 -11.15 -10.50 -4.51
N LYS A 15 -10.37 -11.49 -4.03
CA LYS A 15 -9.70 -11.42 -2.73
C LYS A 15 -8.58 -10.39 -2.69
N TYR A 16 -7.83 -10.24 -3.78
CA TYR A 16 -6.82 -9.20 -3.91
C TYR A 16 -7.45 -7.81 -3.77
N GLY A 17 -8.53 -7.50 -4.51
CA GLY A 17 -9.24 -6.23 -4.37
C GLY A 17 -9.85 -6.01 -2.98
N GLN A 18 -10.43 -7.05 -2.38
CA GLN A 18 -10.96 -6.98 -1.01
C GLN A 18 -9.85 -6.66 0.02
N SER A 19 -8.68 -7.28 -0.13
CA SER A 19 -7.55 -7.07 0.77
C SER A 19 -6.95 -5.67 0.61
N ASP A 20 -6.87 -5.12 -0.61
CA ASP A 20 -6.43 -3.75 -0.87
C ASP A 20 -7.33 -2.73 -0.15
N ALA A 21 -8.65 -2.86 -0.33
CA ALA A 21 -9.62 -2.01 0.37
C ALA A 21 -9.50 -2.10 1.90
N SER A 22 -9.14 -3.28 2.43
CA SER A 22 -8.96 -3.50 3.86
C SER A 22 -7.70 -2.82 4.39
N VAL A 23 -6.59 -2.86 3.64
CA VAL A 23 -5.36 -2.11 3.94
C VAL A 23 -5.64 -0.60 3.94
N ASN A 24 -6.28 -0.10 2.88
CA ASN A 24 -6.64 1.32 2.76
C ASN A 24 -7.50 1.77 3.94
N ARG A 25 -8.50 0.97 4.33
CA ARG A 25 -9.35 1.27 5.49
C ARG A 25 -8.55 1.29 6.80
N ALA A 26 -7.61 0.38 7.01
CA ALA A 26 -6.78 0.35 8.21
C ALA A 26 -5.91 1.60 8.33
N VAL A 27 -5.30 2.04 7.22
CA VAL A 27 -4.53 3.29 7.16
C VAL A 27 -5.43 4.51 7.41
N THR A 28 -6.59 4.58 6.75
CA THR A 28 -7.56 5.66 6.99
C THR A 28 -7.94 5.74 8.46
N LYS A 29 -8.23 4.62 9.12
CA LYS A 29 -8.57 4.59 10.55
C LYS A 29 -7.41 5.01 11.45
N ALA A 30 -6.17 4.66 11.10
CA ALA A 30 -5.00 5.13 11.83
C ALA A 30 -4.90 6.67 11.85
N ILE A 31 -5.41 7.31 10.80
CA ILE A 31 -5.47 8.77 10.65
C ILE A 31 -6.74 9.35 11.29
N THR A 32 -7.93 8.92 10.87
CA THR A 32 -9.20 9.57 11.18
C THR A 32 -9.81 9.16 12.52
N GLU A 33 -9.48 7.97 13.02
CA GLU A 33 -10.04 7.45 14.28
C GLU A 33 -9.01 7.38 15.39
N CYS A 34 -7.81 6.84 15.11
CA CYS A 34 -6.75 6.73 16.11
C CYS A 34 -5.94 8.03 16.28
N GLY A 35 -5.69 8.76 15.18
CA GLY A 35 -4.86 9.97 15.18
C GLY A 35 -3.36 9.72 15.40
N CYS A 36 -2.88 8.47 15.31
CA CYS A 36 -1.44 8.18 15.44
C CYS A 36 -0.63 8.61 14.19
N LEU A 37 -1.33 8.79 13.07
CA LEU A 37 -0.80 9.41 11.87
C LEU A 37 -1.62 10.65 11.54
N GLU A 38 -0.96 11.66 10.99
CA GLU A 38 -1.58 12.86 10.46
C GLU A 38 -1.21 13.03 8.99
N VAL A 39 -2.15 13.52 8.18
CA VAL A 39 -1.91 13.84 6.77
C VAL A 39 -2.06 15.33 6.55
N HIS A 40 -0.95 15.99 6.23
CA HIS A 40 -0.86 17.41 5.93
C HIS A 40 -0.83 17.62 4.41
N ALA A 41 -2.02 17.67 3.81
CA ALA A 41 -2.16 17.89 2.36
C ALA A 41 -1.97 19.37 2.00
N LYS A 42 -0.75 19.73 1.60
CA LYS A 42 -0.39 21.08 1.16
C LYS A 42 0.34 21.05 -0.17
N ARG A 43 0.24 22.13 -0.96
CA ARG A 43 1.07 22.29 -2.16
C ARG A 43 2.55 22.34 -1.72
N GLN A 44 3.35 21.43 -2.25
CA GLN A 44 4.79 21.42 -2.01
C GLN A 44 5.44 22.63 -2.69
N PRO A 45 6.46 23.26 -2.06
CA PRO A 45 7.07 24.48 -2.56
C PRO A 45 8.02 24.18 -3.73
N TYR A 46 7.47 23.98 -4.93
CA TYR A 46 8.26 23.93 -6.16
C TYR A 46 8.62 25.37 -6.59
N LYS A 47 9.91 25.65 -6.77
CA LYS A 47 10.39 26.85 -7.47
C LYS A 47 10.83 26.45 -8.88
N GLU A 48 10.58 27.31 -9.86
CA GLU A 48 10.93 27.06 -11.27
C GLU A 48 12.44 26.91 -11.50
N GLU A 49 13.26 27.45 -10.59
CA GLU A 49 14.73 27.44 -10.66
C GLU A 49 15.38 26.35 -9.79
N MET A 50 14.59 25.51 -9.08
CA MET A 50 15.14 24.49 -8.19
C MET A 50 15.77 23.33 -8.97
N ASP A 51 17.02 23.02 -8.65
CA ASP A 51 17.65 21.76 -9.08
C ASP A 51 16.96 20.55 -8.40
N ILE A 52 17.05 19.39 -9.03
CA ILE A 52 16.56 18.09 -8.55
C ILE A 52 17.08 17.78 -7.14
N GLN A 53 18.32 18.15 -6.81
CA GLN A 53 18.87 17.97 -5.47
C GLN A 53 18.12 18.84 -4.45
N GLU A 54 17.90 20.12 -4.76
CA GLU A 54 17.16 21.04 -3.90
C GLU A 54 15.69 20.62 -3.73
N ALA A 55 15.07 20.13 -4.80
CA ALA A 55 13.71 19.57 -4.76
C ALA A 55 13.60 18.38 -3.81
N LYS A 56 14.57 17.45 -3.82
CA LYS A 56 14.57 16.31 -2.88
C LYS A 56 14.70 16.76 -1.43
N HIS A 57 15.49 17.79 -1.16
CA HIS A 57 15.69 18.31 0.20
C HIS A 57 14.50 19.14 0.70
N SER A 58 13.74 19.79 -0.18
CA SER A 58 12.57 20.60 0.19
C SER A 58 11.26 19.82 0.27
N MET A 59 11.24 18.58 -0.22
CA MET A 59 10.03 17.74 -0.22
C MET A 59 9.77 17.20 1.18
N GLU A 60 8.77 17.77 1.84
CA GLU A 60 8.28 17.26 3.11
C GLU A 60 7.28 16.12 2.87
N SER A 61 7.39 15.04 3.64
CA SER A 61 6.35 14.01 3.70
C SER A 61 5.01 14.64 4.09
N HIS A 62 3.94 14.32 3.34
CA HIS A 62 2.59 14.67 3.77
C HIS A 62 2.14 13.91 5.01
N VAL A 63 2.86 12.86 5.41
CA VAL A 63 2.53 12.05 6.59
C VAL A 63 3.42 12.47 7.76
N GLN A 64 2.78 12.78 8.89
CA GLN A 64 3.42 13.04 10.18
C GLN A 64 2.96 12.03 11.23
N GLY A 65 3.73 11.88 12.31
CA GLY A 65 3.45 10.92 13.38
C GLY A 65 4.05 9.53 13.14
N HIS A 66 3.66 8.57 13.97
CA HIS A 66 4.11 7.18 13.88
C HIS A 66 2.98 6.25 14.29
N LEU A 67 2.90 5.09 13.64
CA LEU A 67 1.91 4.08 14.01
C LEU A 67 2.13 3.62 15.46
N CYS A 68 1.08 3.68 16.26
CA CYS A 68 1.05 3.00 17.55
C CYS A 68 1.00 1.48 17.35
N GLU A 69 1.33 0.70 18.39
CA GLU A 69 1.40 -0.76 18.27
C GLU A 69 0.08 -1.40 17.81
N ASN A 70 -1.07 -0.88 18.26
CA ASN A 70 -2.37 -1.37 17.82
C ASN A 70 -2.62 -1.16 16.31
N CYS A 71 -2.41 0.06 15.79
CA CYS A 71 -2.59 0.34 14.36
C CYS A 71 -1.57 -0.42 13.50
N LYS A 72 -0.34 -0.56 14.00
CA LYS A 72 0.73 -1.32 13.36
C LYS A 72 0.37 -2.79 13.21
N ASP A 73 -0.20 -3.42 14.23
CA ASP A 73 -0.63 -4.82 14.18
C ASP A 73 -1.80 -5.04 13.22
N VAL A 74 -2.78 -4.13 13.22
CA VAL A 74 -3.92 -4.18 12.29
C VAL A 74 -3.44 -4.02 10.85
N ILE A 75 -2.64 -2.99 10.55
CA ILE A 75 -2.12 -2.74 9.20
C ILE A 75 -1.24 -3.90 8.75
N ARG A 76 -0.35 -4.42 9.61
CA ARG A 76 0.50 -5.58 9.28
C ARG A 76 -0.35 -6.80 8.91
N THR A 77 -1.44 -7.05 9.63
CA THR A 77 -2.33 -8.18 9.37
C THR A 77 -3.01 -8.05 8.01
N GLU A 78 -3.59 -6.89 7.69
CA GLU A 78 -4.25 -6.67 6.41
C GLU A 78 -3.25 -6.67 5.24
N LEU A 79 -2.06 -6.08 5.44
CA LEU A 79 -1.00 -6.09 4.44
C LEU A 79 -0.47 -7.50 4.17
N GLY A 80 -0.35 -8.33 5.21
CA GLY A 80 0.03 -9.75 5.08
C GLY A 80 -0.95 -10.53 4.20
N LYS A 81 -2.26 -10.30 4.37
CA LYS A 81 -3.30 -10.88 3.50
C LYS A 81 -3.18 -10.37 2.07
N HIS A 82 -2.95 -9.07 1.90
CA HIS A 82 -2.81 -8.46 0.58
C HIS A 82 -1.61 -9.02 -0.19
N ILE A 83 -0.44 -9.10 0.45
CA ILE A 83 0.78 -9.68 -0.13
C ILE A 83 0.57 -11.17 -0.44
N PHE A 84 -0.15 -11.91 0.41
CA PHE A 84 -0.50 -13.31 0.13
C PHE A 84 -1.29 -13.45 -1.18
N TYR A 85 -2.34 -12.64 -1.37
CA TYR A 85 -3.14 -12.68 -2.61
C TYR A 85 -2.37 -12.14 -3.83
N MET A 86 -1.52 -11.13 -3.65
CA MET A 86 -0.61 -10.65 -4.71
C MET A 86 0.33 -11.76 -5.17
N SER A 87 0.94 -12.48 -4.22
CA SER A 87 1.83 -13.61 -4.51
C SER A 87 1.07 -14.75 -5.22
N ALA A 88 -0.18 -15.01 -4.82
CA ALA A 88 -1.04 -15.96 -5.50
C ALA A 88 -1.35 -15.53 -6.95
N LEU A 89 -1.58 -14.24 -7.21
CA LEU A 89 -1.75 -13.71 -8.57
C LEU A 89 -0.50 -13.87 -9.42
N CYS A 90 0.68 -13.57 -8.87
CA CYS A 90 1.95 -13.83 -9.55
C CYS A 90 2.08 -15.31 -9.94
N LYS A 91 1.78 -16.22 -9.01
CA LYS A 91 1.85 -17.66 -9.24
C LYS A 91 0.88 -18.15 -10.34
N LEU A 92 -0.26 -17.51 -10.51
CA LEU A 92 -1.24 -17.83 -11.57
C LEU A 92 -0.86 -17.29 -12.96
N GLY A 93 0.26 -16.56 -13.09
CA GLY A 93 0.85 -16.17 -14.38
C GLY A 93 0.34 -14.87 -14.99
N VAL A 94 -0.64 -14.20 -14.37
CA VAL A 94 -1.20 -12.94 -14.89
C VAL A 94 -0.18 -11.80 -14.85
N LEU A 95 0.58 -11.68 -13.75
CA LEU A 95 1.58 -10.62 -13.60
C LEU A 95 2.92 -10.96 -14.27
N ILE A 96 3.22 -12.24 -14.47
CA ILE A 96 4.48 -12.70 -15.10
C ILE A 96 4.42 -12.59 -16.63
N SER A 97 3.23 -12.54 -17.22
CA SER A 97 3.03 -12.41 -18.67
C SER A 97 3.18 -10.97 -19.21
N ILE A 98 3.49 -9.99 -18.34
CA ILE A 98 3.62 -8.57 -18.71
C ILE A 98 5.11 -8.16 -18.68
N PRO A 99 5.85 -8.19 -19.81
CA PRO A 99 7.12 -7.47 -19.91
C PRO A 99 6.80 -5.95 -19.88
N PRO A 100 7.41 -5.07 -19.04
CA PRO A 100 8.74 -5.12 -18.39
C PRO A 100 8.71 -4.91 -16.86
N LEU A 101 7.73 -5.47 -16.13
CA LEU A 101 7.55 -5.21 -14.69
C LEU A 101 8.64 -5.79 -13.76
N PHE A 102 9.66 -6.47 -14.32
CA PHE A 102 10.77 -7.09 -13.60
C PHE A 102 12.17 -6.63 -14.06
N MET A 103 12.27 -5.47 -14.71
CA MET A 103 13.57 -4.89 -15.08
C MET A 103 14.11 -3.92 -14.02
#